data_AF-A0A7X3KIN7-F1
#
_entry.id   AF-A0A7X3KIN7-F1
#
_cell.length_a   1.000
_cell.length_b   1.000
_cell.length_c   1.000
_cell.angle_alpha   90.00
_cell.angle_beta   90.00
_cell.angle_gamma   90.00
#
_symmetry.space_group_name_H-M   'P 1'
#
loop_
_entity.id
_entity.type
_entity.pdbx_description
1 polymer ?
#
loop_
_entity_poly.entity_id
_entity_poly.type
_entity_poly.pdbx_seq_one_letter_code
_entity_poly.pdbx_strand_id
1 'polypeptide(L)' 'MEEQQPTCKCIICGEFKREEEGIHIVTEFICEDCEVDMVATDVNDARYPFYIHQMKQIWVQRNA' A
#
# COMPACT_ATOMS: atom_id res chain seq x y z
N MET A 1 -22.12 20.65 -5.81
CA MET A 1 -21.46 19.90 -4.72
C MET A 1 -20.27 19.26 -5.38
N GLU A 2 -19.08 19.82 -5.19
CA GLU A 2 -17.86 19.31 -5.82
C GLU A 2 -17.33 18.19 -4.93
N GLU A 3 -17.55 16.95 -5.35
CA GLU A 3 -16.88 15.77 -4.79
C GLU A 3 -15.39 15.91 -5.06
N GLN A 4 -14.68 16.51 -4.11
CA GLN A 4 -13.23 16.50 -4.09
C GLN A 4 -12.82 15.10 -3.67
N GLN A 5 -12.52 14.24 -4.66
CA GLN A 5 -11.92 12.95 -4.42
C GLN A 5 -10.53 13.16 -3.82
N PRO A 6 -10.29 12.80 -2.55
CA PRO A 6 -8.98 12.94 -1.95
C PRO A 6 -7.99 11.98 -2.64
N THR A 7 -6.79 12.47 -2.93
CA THR A 7 -5.68 11.64 -3.43
C THR A 7 -4.78 11.26 -2.27
N CYS A 8 -4.44 9.99 -2.16
CA CYS A 8 -3.51 9.47 -1.16
C CYS A 8 -2.21 8.99 -1.77
N LYS A 9 -1.14 9.10 -0.99
CA LYS A 9 0.20 8.70 -1.40
C LYS A 9 0.39 7.22 -1.13
N CYS A 10 0.63 6.44 -2.18
CA CYS A 10 0.90 5.03 -2.05
C CYS A 10 2.24 4.81 -1.36
N ILE A 11 2.28 3.92 -0.38
CA ILE A 11 3.48 3.63 0.41
C ILE A 11 4.42 2.63 -0.27
N ILE A 12 3.94 1.97 -1.32
CA ILE A 12 4.69 0.99 -2.11
C ILE A 12 5.42 1.69 -3.26
N CYS A 13 4.69 2.41 -4.12
CA CYS A 13 5.28 3.13 -5.26
C CYS A 13 5.65 4.60 -4.97
N GLY A 14 5.12 5.19 -3.88
CA GLY A 14 5.36 6.59 -3.54
C GLY A 14 4.52 7.60 -4.31
N GLU A 15 3.64 7.17 -5.22
CA GLU A 15 2.83 8.04 -6.08
C GLU A 15 1.52 8.45 -5.41
N PHE A 16 1.01 9.64 -5.75
CA PHE A 16 -0.33 10.07 -5.36
C PHE A 16 -1.37 9.48 -6.32
N LYS A 17 -2.26 8.64 -5.79
CA LYS A 17 -3.40 8.06 -6.53
C LYS A 17 -4.69 8.45 -5.84
N ARG A 18 -5.83 8.28 -6.50
CA ARG A 18 -7.12 8.57 -5.88
C ARG A 18 -7.39 7.56 -4.77
N GLU A 19 -8.00 7.97 -3.67
CA GLU A 19 -8.39 7.03 -2.60
C GLU A 19 -9.30 5.90 -3.12
N GLU A 20 -10.09 6.17 -4.17
CA GLU A 20 -10.94 5.15 -4.81
C GLU A 20 -10.18 4.14 -5.68
N GLU A 21 -8.94 4.45 -6.08
CA GLU A 21 -8.07 3.59 -6.90
C GLU A 21 -7.14 2.74 -6.01
N GLY A 22 -7.55 2.45 -4.77
CA GLY A 22 -6.74 1.69 -3.81
C GLY A 22 -7.44 1.41 -2.50
N ILE A 23 -6.67 0.91 -1.53
CA ILE A 23 -7.12 0.59 -0.18
C ILE A 23 -6.27 1.32 0.87
N HIS A 24 -6.93 1.77 1.93
CA HIS A 24 -6.27 2.28 3.13
C HIS A 24 -6.09 1.16 4.15
N ILE A 25 -4.84 0.86 4.51
CA ILE A 25 -4.48 -0.09 5.56
C ILE A 25 -3.98 0.68 6.78
N VAL A 26 -4.83 0.79 7.79
CA VAL A 26 -4.56 1.49 9.07
C VAL A 26 -4.28 2.99 8.87
N THR A 27 -3.02 3.39 8.69
CA THR A 27 -2.60 4.77 8.40
C THR A 27 -2.03 4.95 6.99
N GLU A 28 -1.78 3.84 6.29
CA GLU A 28 -1.03 3.80 5.05
C GLU A 28 -1.96 3.52 3.87
N PHE A 29 -1.64 4.06 2.69
CA PHE A 29 -2.43 3.86 1.48
C PHE A 29 -1.68 2.98 0.47
N ILE A 30 -2.39 2.05 -0.16
CA ILE A 30 -1.87 1.17 -1.20
C ILE A 30 -2.78 1.31 -2.43
N CYS A 31 -2.21 1.63 -3.59
CA CYS A 31 -2.98 1.69 -4.83
C CYS A 31 -3.26 0.28 -5.38
N GLU A 32 -4.29 0.17 -6.21
CA GLU A 32 -4.72 -1.09 -6.84
C GLU A 32 -3.56 -1.80 -7.54
N ASP A 33 -2.74 -1.07 -8.32
CA ASP A 33 -1.56 -1.64 -8.99
C ASP A 33 -0.63 -2.38 -8.00
N CYS A 34 -0.36 -1.76 -6.85
CA CYS A 34 0.54 -2.31 -5.84
C CYS A 34 -0.11 -3.45 -5.05
N GLU A 35 -1.41 -3.39 -4.82
CA GLU A 35 -2.17 -4.50 -4.21
C GLU A 35 -2.16 -5.72 -5.13
N VAL A 36 -2.46 -5.52 -6.42
CA VAL A 36 -2.44 -6.58 -7.43
C VAL A 36 -1.03 -7.14 -7.57
N ASP A 37 0.01 -6.31 -7.62
CA ASP A 37 1.39 -6.79 -7.62
C ASP A 37 1.70 -7.58 -6.35
N MET A 38 1.28 -7.15 -5.16
CA MET A 38 1.53 -7.88 -3.92
C MET A 38 0.81 -9.23 -3.85
N VAL A 39 -0.45 -9.30 -4.29
CA VAL A 39 -1.26 -10.53 -4.32
C VAL A 39 -0.80 -11.48 -5.44
N ALA A 40 -0.39 -10.92 -6.59
CA ALA A 40 0.13 -11.68 -7.72
C ALA A 40 1.61 -12.08 -7.56
N THR A 41 2.38 -11.37 -6.73
CA THR A 41 3.77 -11.72 -6.43
C THR A 41 3.79 -12.95 -5.53
N ASP A 42 4.22 -14.06 -6.11
CA ASP A 42 4.37 -15.32 -5.40
C ASP A 42 5.36 -15.17 -4.23
N VAL A 43 5.08 -15.87 -3.12
CA VAL A 43 5.88 -15.90 -1.89
C VAL A 43 7.34 -16.33 -2.16
N ASN A 44 7.57 -17.01 -3.29
CA ASN A 44 8.87 -17.46 -3.76
C ASN A 44 9.67 -16.42 -4.56
N ASP A 45 9.10 -15.27 -4.89
CA ASP A 45 9.80 -14.22 -5.62
C ASP A 45 10.74 -13.47 -4.65
N ALA A 46 11.96 -13.16 -5.09
CA ALA A 46 12.96 -12.44 -4.31
C ALA A 46 12.50 -11.03 -3.87
N ARG A 47 11.37 -10.55 -4.42
CA ARG A 47 10.71 -9.29 -4.07
C ARG A 47 9.74 -9.40 -2.88
N TYR A 48 9.29 -10.60 -2.54
CA TYR A 48 8.41 -10.84 -1.39
C TYR A 48 8.95 -10.29 -0.05
N PRO A 49 10.26 -10.42 0.28
CA PRO A 49 10.83 -9.81 1.48
C PRO A 49 10.72 -8.29 1.52
N PHE A 50 10.73 -7.61 0.36
CA PHE A 50 10.63 -6.16 0.25
C PHE A 50 9.21 -5.67 0.59
N TYR A 51 8.19 -6.34 0.03
CA TYR A 51 6.78 -6.05 0.37
C TYR A 51 6.49 -6.36 1.85
N ILE A 52 7.00 -7.47 2.39
CA ILE A 52 6.88 -7.79 3.82
C ILE A 52 7.61 -6.77 4.70
N HIS A 53 8.76 -6.24 4.26
CA HIS A 53 9.47 -5.19 4.99
C HIS A 53 8.64 -3.89 5.05
N GLN A 54 8.06 -3.48 3.93
CA GLN A 54 7.15 -2.34 3.88
C GLN A 54 5.90 -2.59 4.74
N MET A 55 5.26 -3.75 4.65
CA MET A 55 4.12 -4.12 5.50
C MET A 55 4.47 -4.13 7.00
N LYS A 56 5.69 -4.54 7.36
CA LYS A 56 6.17 -4.44 8.75
C LYS A 56 6.24 -2.98 9.21
N GLN A 57 6.56 -2.01 8.35
CA GLN A 57 6.51 -0.60 8.73
C GLN A 57 5.08 -0.14 9.03
N ILE A 58 4.09 -0.61 8.27
CA ILE A 58 2.66 -0.33 8.51
C ILE A 58 2.21 -0.90 9.87
N TRP A 59 2.63 -2.14 10.17
CA TRP A 59 2.24 -2.87 11.39
C TRP A 59 3.13 -2.61 12.61
N VAL A 60 4.21 -1.82 12.50
CA VAL A 60 5.03 -1.36 13.64
C VAL A 60 4.28 -0.26 14.42
N GLN A 61 3.03 -0.53 14.77
CA GLN A 61 2.40 0.07 15.93
C GLN A 61 2.53 -0.91 17.10
N ARG A 62 3.51 -0.59 17.97
CA ARG A 62 3.69 -1.08 19.34
C ARG A 62 4.00 -2.58 19.49
N ASN A 63 5.28 -2.89 19.56
CA ASN A 63 5.78 -3.89 20.51
C ASN A 63 7.24 -3.58 20.91
N ALA A 64 7.44 -2.43 21.56
CA ALA A 64 8.56 -2.17 22.46
C ALA A 64 8.19 -0.99 23.38
#